data_AF-A0A4Y2A5G6-F1
#
_entry.id   AF-A0A4Y2A5G6-F1
#
_cell.length_a   1.000
_cell.length_b   1.000
_cell.length_c   1.000
_cell.angle_alpha   90.00
_cell.angle_beta   90.00
_cell.angle_gamma   90.00
#
_symmetry.space_group_name_H-M   'P 1'
#
loop_
_entity.id
_entity.type
_entity.pdbx_description
1 polymer ?
#
loop_
_entity_poly.entity_id
_entity_poly.type
_entity_poly.pdbx_seq_one_letter_code
_entity_poly.pdbx_strand_id
1 'polypeptide(L)'
;MARAIYSLKLSLFSSQLKLNTKDKEELLDVCLFIVIFYVKPWLQCILAVKASYKDLRFLKSLKAYEKVNESISKSALQKFIQQLWYFTDEIAILALFDDDVDEETELKLVANFHREIVSTHEKRYIPSNEELCGSLYDEFDTLIL
;
A
#
# COMPACT_ATOMS: atom_id res chain seq x y z
N MET A 1 13.75 -2.53 -1.51
CA MET A 1 14.25 -3.93 -1.39
C MET A 1 15.57 -4.07 -0.66
N ALA A 2 16.72 -3.64 -1.19
CA ALA A 2 18.03 -3.87 -0.55
C ALA A 2 18.10 -3.42 0.93
N ARG A 3 17.52 -2.25 1.26
CA ARG A 3 17.44 -1.75 2.64
C ARG A 3 16.60 -2.64 3.56
N ALA A 4 15.50 -3.20 3.07
CA ALA A 4 14.64 -4.10 3.85
C ALA A 4 15.36 -5.40 4.18
N ILE A 5 16.03 -6.01 3.20
CA ILE A 5 16.88 -7.20 3.40
C ILE A 5 18.01 -6.89 4.38
N TYR A 6 18.63 -5.71 4.23
CA TYR A 6 19.68 -5.26 5.14
C TYR A 6 19.17 -5.11 6.58
N SER A 7 18.01 -4.48 6.80
CA SER A 7 17.40 -4.38 8.13
C SER A 7 17.10 -5.75 8.76
N LEU A 8 16.55 -6.69 7.98
CA LEU A 8 16.31 -8.06 8.44
C LEU A 8 17.63 -8.74 8.84
N LYS A 9 18.66 -8.62 8.00
CA LYS A 9 19.99 -9.15 8.29
C LYS A 9 20.57 -8.51 9.56
N LEU A 10 20.47 -7.18 9.69
CA LEU A 10 20.95 -6.44 10.86
C LEU A 10 20.29 -6.93 12.15
N SER A 11 18.98 -7.24 12.09
CA SER A 11 18.23 -7.79 13.22
C SER A 11 18.69 -9.21 13.58
N LEU A 12 18.90 -10.08 12.59
CA LEU A 12 19.40 -11.45 12.80
C LEU A 12 20.81 -11.49 13.41
N PHE A 13 21.68 -10.56 13.03
CA PHE A 13 23.03 -10.44 13.56
C PHE A 13 23.14 -9.44 14.73
N SER A 14 22.02 -9.02 15.32
CA SER A 14 21.97 -8.00 16.38
C SER A 14 22.75 -8.38 17.65
N SER A 15 23.03 -9.67 17.86
CA SER A 15 23.88 -10.17 18.95
C SER A 15 25.38 -9.92 18.71
N GLN A 16 25.80 -9.85 17.44
CA GLN A 16 27.19 -9.59 17.03
C GLN A 16 27.47 -8.09 16.87
N LEU A 17 26.41 -7.28 16.82
CA LEU A 17 26.46 -5.83 16.64
C LEU A 17 26.31 -5.12 17.99
N LYS A 18 27.13 -4.10 18.22
CA LYS A 18 27.03 -3.23 19.40
C LYS A 18 25.91 -2.19 19.22
N LEU A 19 24.66 -2.66 19.10
CA LEU A 19 23.47 -1.80 19.04
C LEU A 19 22.99 -1.48 20.45
N ASN A 20 22.56 -0.24 20.68
CA ASN A 20 21.90 0.14 21.91
C ASN A 20 20.50 -0.53 21.99
N THR A 21 19.87 -0.55 23.17
CA THR A 21 18.57 -1.20 23.36
C THR A 21 17.45 -0.54 22.55
N LYS A 22 17.46 0.79 22.46
CA LYS A 22 16.46 1.58 21.72
C LYS A 22 16.52 1.30 20.21
N ASP A 23 17.70 1.33 19.61
CA ASP A 23 17.94 1.05 18.19
C ASP A 23 17.51 -0.38 17.84
N LYS A 24 17.65 -1.33 18.79
CA LYS A 24 17.16 -2.71 18.59
C LYS A 24 15.64 -2.76 18.53
N GLU A 25 14.95 -2.04 19.42
CA GLU A 25 13.48 -1.97 19.41
C GLU A 25 12.97 -1.32 18.12
N GLU A 26 13.53 -0.17 17.73
CA GLU A 26 13.17 0.52 16.47
C GLU A 26 13.47 -0.34 15.23
N LEU A 27 14.59 -1.08 15.24
CA LEU A 27 14.92 -2.02 14.17
C LEU A 27 13.92 -3.18 14.10
N LEU A 28 13.47 -3.70 15.25
CA LEU A 28 12.48 -4.78 15.31
C LEU A 28 11.13 -4.32 14.76
N ASP A 29 10.68 -3.10 15.07
CA ASP A 29 9.45 -2.54 14.53
C ASP A 29 9.49 -2.46 12.99
N VAL A 30 10.62 -2.00 12.44
CA VAL A 30 10.83 -1.96 10.99
C VAL A 30 10.86 -3.37 10.39
N CYS A 31 11.52 -4.33 11.06
CA CYS A 31 11.55 -5.72 10.60
C CYS A 31 10.15 -6.35 10.61
N LEU A 32 9.37 -6.11 11.66
CA LEU A 32 8.00 -6.59 11.77
C LEU A 32 7.12 -6.03 10.65
N PHE A 33 7.24 -4.73 10.39
CA PHE A 33 6.58 -4.08 9.26
C PHE A 33 6.95 -4.75 7.92
N ILE A 34 8.24 -4.99 7.67
CA ILE A 34 8.72 -5.64 6.44
C ILE A 34 8.09 -7.03 6.29
N VAL A 35 8.12 -7.84 7.34
CA VAL A 35 7.61 -9.21 7.31
C VAL A 35 6.09 -9.25 7.09
N ILE A 36 5.34 -8.40 7.80
CA ILE A 36 3.88 -8.39 7.72
C ILE A 36 3.39 -7.82 6.38
N PHE A 37 3.93 -6.67 5.96
CA PHE A 37 3.35 -5.91 4.85
C PHE A 37 4.11 -6.09 3.55
N TYR A 38 5.44 -6.23 3.58
CA TYR A 38 6.26 -6.01 2.39
C TYR A 38 6.70 -7.31 1.70
N VAL A 39 6.91 -8.39 2.45
CA VAL A 39 7.38 -9.68 1.89
C VAL A 39 6.37 -10.27 0.91
N LYS A 40 5.09 -10.36 1.29
CA LYS A 40 4.07 -11.00 0.44
C LYS A 40 3.85 -10.26 -0.89
N PRO A 41 3.60 -8.94 -0.92
CA PRO A 41 3.46 -8.21 -2.18
C PRO A 41 4.72 -8.27 -3.05
N TRP A 42 5.91 -8.26 -2.43
CA TRP A 42 7.16 -8.36 -3.17
C TRP A 42 7.30 -9.71 -3.89
N LEU A 43 6.94 -10.82 -3.27
CA LEU A 43 6.96 -12.12 -3.96
C LEU A 43 5.89 -12.23 -5.07
N GLN A 44 4.81 -11.47 -4.95
CA GLN A 44 3.69 -11.49 -5.89
C GLN A 44 3.82 -10.49 -7.05
N CYS A 45 4.80 -9.57 -7.01
CA CYS A 45 4.96 -8.51 -8.00
C CYS A 45 5.35 -8.99 -9.42
N ILE A 46 5.58 -10.30 -9.60
CA ILE A 46 5.85 -10.91 -10.91
C ILE A 46 4.59 -10.88 -11.79
N LEU A 47 3.40 -10.87 -11.19
CA LEU A 47 2.13 -10.89 -11.90
C LEU A 47 1.56 -9.46 -11.99
N ALA A 48 1.75 -8.80 -13.14
CA ALA A 48 1.25 -7.45 -13.37
C ALA A 48 -0.27 -7.33 -13.18
N VAL A 49 -1.03 -8.37 -13.56
CA VAL A 49 -2.49 -8.42 -13.40
C VAL A 49 -2.90 -8.33 -11.91
N LYS A 50 -2.08 -8.86 -11.01
CA LYS A 50 -2.35 -8.80 -9.57
C LYS A 50 -1.89 -7.49 -8.94
N ALA A 51 -1.08 -6.68 -9.63
CA ALA A 51 -0.46 -5.51 -9.02
C ALA A 51 -1.50 -4.51 -8.49
N SER A 52 -2.50 -4.18 -9.31
CA SER A 52 -3.52 -3.17 -8.96
C SER A 52 -4.31 -3.54 -7.71
N TYR A 53 -4.88 -4.75 -7.66
CA TYR A 53 -5.62 -5.21 -6.48
C TYR A 53 -4.74 -5.34 -5.23
N LYS A 54 -3.50 -5.81 -5.40
CA LYS A 54 -2.56 -5.97 -4.27
C LYS A 54 -2.13 -4.62 -3.70
N ASP A 55 -1.94 -3.60 -4.53
CA ASP A 55 -1.64 -2.23 -4.10
C ASP A 55 -2.80 -1.64 -3.28
N LEU A 56 -4.04 -1.80 -3.74
CA LEU A 56 -5.24 -1.35 -3.00
C LEU A 56 -5.40 -2.10 -1.67
N ARG A 57 -5.19 -3.42 -1.66
CA ARG A 57 -5.23 -4.22 -0.42
C ARG A 57 -4.11 -3.81 0.54
N PHE A 58 -2.94 -3.44 0.03
CA PHE A 58 -1.83 -2.95 0.83
C PHE A 58 -2.18 -1.64 1.54
N LEU A 59 -2.81 -0.69 0.85
CA LEU A 59 -3.33 0.55 1.44
C LEU A 59 -4.34 0.27 2.57
N LYS A 60 -5.34 -0.60 2.33
CA LYS A 60 -6.30 -1.02 3.36
C LYS A 60 -5.60 -1.59 4.60
N SER A 61 -4.61 -2.44 4.36
CA SER A 61 -3.87 -3.11 5.43
C SER A 61 -3.02 -2.13 6.24
N LEU A 62 -2.40 -1.14 5.58
CA LEU A 62 -1.68 -0.05 6.25
C LEU A 62 -2.62 0.79 7.11
N LYS A 63 -3.82 1.11 6.61
CA LYS A 63 -4.82 1.87 7.37
C LYS A 63 -5.26 1.11 8.61
N ALA A 64 -5.50 -0.19 8.50
CA ALA A 64 -5.80 -1.02 9.67
C ALA A 64 -4.62 -1.06 10.68
N TYR A 65 -3.38 -1.04 10.18
CA TYR A 65 -2.16 -1.05 11.00
C TYR A 65 -1.91 0.25 11.77
N GLU A 66 -2.58 1.34 11.42
CA GLU A 66 -2.50 2.61 12.17
C GLU A 66 -2.85 2.40 13.66
N LYS A 67 -3.73 1.43 13.96
CA LYS A 67 -4.10 1.05 15.33
C LYS A 67 -2.97 0.39 16.12
N VAL A 68 -1.95 -0.16 15.44
CA VAL A 68 -0.81 -0.86 16.05
C VAL A 68 0.39 0.08 16.15
N ASN A 69 0.75 0.74 15.06
CA ASN A 69 1.84 1.72 15.03
C ASN A 69 1.51 2.85 14.05
N GLU A 70 0.96 3.92 14.60
CA GLU A 70 0.52 5.10 13.85
C GLU A 70 1.67 5.75 13.06
N SER A 71 2.85 5.89 13.66
CA SER A 71 3.99 6.55 13.04
C SER A 71 4.47 5.80 11.80
N ILE A 72 4.63 4.47 11.91
CA ILE A 72 5.06 3.62 10.80
C ILE A 72 3.98 3.56 9.73
N SER A 73 2.71 3.38 10.13
CA SER A 73 1.58 3.33 9.20
C SER A 73 1.49 4.62 8.37
N LYS A 74 1.48 5.80 9.01
CA LYS A 74 1.40 7.09 8.32
C LYS A 74 2.60 7.32 7.39
N SER A 75 3.81 7.03 7.88
CA SER A 75 5.03 7.17 7.07
C SER A 75 5.03 6.24 5.86
N ALA A 76 4.60 4.99 6.04
CA ALA A 76 4.49 4.02 4.96
C ALA A 76 3.40 4.40 3.95
N LEU A 77 2.23 4.85 4.44
CA LEU A 77 1.11 5.27 3.61
C LEU A 77 1.50 6.46 2.72
N GLN A 78 2.06 7.52 3.31
CA GLN A 78 2.56 8.66 2.57
C GLN A 78 3.57 8.26 1.50
N LYS A 79 4.50 7.35 1.85
CA LYS A 79 5.50 6.91 0.90
C LYS A 79 4.91 6.09 -0.23
N PHE A 80 3.91 5.25 0.08
CA PHE A 80 3.27 4.38 -0.90
C PHE A 80 2.37 5.16 -1.86
N ILE A 81 1.62 6.15 -1.38
CA ILE A 81 0.83 7.05 -2.23
C ILE A 81 1.71 7.74 -3.29
N GLN A 82 2.91 8.18 -2.91
CA GLN A 82 3.87 8.73 -3.87
C GLN A 82 4.36 7.72 -4.92
N GLN A 83 4.34 6.42 -4.62
CA GLN A 83 4.70 5.36 -5.57
C GLN A 83 3.54 5.00 -6.51
N LEU A 84 2.29 5.35 -6.17
CA LEU A 84 1.09 5.08 -6.98
C LEU A 84 0.88 6.10 -8.11
N TRP A 85 1.93 6.80 -8.55
CA TRP A 85 1.85 7.74 -9.68
C TRP A 85 1.39 7.07 -10.99
N TYR A 86 1.57 5.76 -11.10
CA TYR A 86 1.11 4.97 -12.24
C TYR A 86 -0.33 4.49 -12.10
N PHE A 87 -0.95 4.62 -10.93
CA PHE A 87 -2.25 4.04 -10.67
C PHE A 87 -3.34 4.93 -11.29
N THR A 88 -3.87 4.51 -12.44
CA THR A 88 -5.00 5.16 -13.13
C THR A 88 -6.24 4.29 -13.08
N ASP A 89 -7.39 4.84 -13.46
CA ASP A 89 -8.66 4.10 -13.48
C ASP A 89 -8.59 2.88 -14.41
N GLU A 90 -7.87 2.98 -15.53
CA GLU A 90 -7.65 1.86 -16.44
C GLU A 90 -6.82 0.73 -15.79
N ILE A 91 -5.87 1.09 -14.93
CA ILE A 91 -5.06 0.13 -14.16
C ILE A 91 -5.88 -0.45 -13.01
N ALA A 92 -6.79 0.33 -12.42
CA ALA A 92 -7.74 -0.18 -11.43
C ALA A 92 -8.64 -1.25 -12.03
N ILE A 93 -9.12 -1.10 -13.27
CA ILE A 93 -9.92 -2.12 -13.98
C ILE A 93 -9.15 -3.43 -14.15
N LEU A 94 -7.81 -3.40 -14.27
CA LEU A 94 -7.03 -4.64 -14.35
C LEU A 94 -7.20 -5.52 -13.12
N ALA A 95 -7.64 -4.96 -11.99
CA ALA A 95 -7.97 -5.73 -10.79
C ALA A 95 -9.10 -6.74 -11.03
N LEU A 96 -10.02 -6.49 -11.98
CA LEU A 96 -11.10 -7.42 -12.34
C LEU A 96 -10.59 -8.76 -12.92
N PHE A 97 -9.32 -8.82 -13.30
CA PHE A 97 -8.70 -10.05 -13.80
C PHE A 97 -7.87 -10.77 -12.73
N ASP A 98 -7.83 -10.28 -11.48
CA ASP A 98 -7.18 -10.99 -10.37
C ASP A 98 -8.20 -11.93 -9.71
N ASP A 99 -7.97 -13.24 -9.80
CA ASP A 99 -8.82 -14.27 -9.17
C ASP A 99 -8.99 -14.12 -7.64
N ASP A 100 -8.16 -13.26 -7.01
CA ASP A 100 -8.23 -12.96 -5.58
C ASP A 100 -9.28 -11.87 -5.22
N VAL A 101 -9.96 -11.27 -6.21
CA VAL A 101 -11.02 -10.26 -6.01
C VAL A 101 -12.36 -10.96 -5.80
N ASP A 102 -13.09 -10.56 -4.76
CA ASP A 102 -14.44 -11.04 -4.51
C ASP A 102 -15.48 -10.31 -5.37
N GLU A 103 -16.58 -11.01 -5.66
CA GLU A 103 -17.67 -10.52 -6.52
C GLU A 103 -18.23 -9.15 -6.06
N GLU A 104 -18.30 -8.91 -4.75
CA GLU A 104 -18.76 -7.61 -4.22
C GLU A 104 -17.78 -6.49 -4.62
N THR A 105 -16.48 -6.72 -4.45
CA THR A 105 -15.44 -5.76 -4.83
C THR A 105 -15.41 -5.53 -6.35
N GLU A 106 -15.61 -6.58 -7.16
CA GLU A 106 -15.70 -6.43 -8.61
C GLU A 106 -16.89 -5.54 -9.02
N LEU A 107 -18.07 -5.79 -8.46
CA LEU A 107 -19.27 -5.01 -8.73
C LEU A 107 -19.11 -3.53 -8.36
N LYS A 108 -18.45 -3.25 -7.23
CA LYS A 108 -18.15 -1.87 -6.80
C LYS A 108 -17.19 -1.17 -7.75
N LEU A 109 -16.14 -1.87 -8.19
CA LEU A 109 -15.16 -1.31 -9.11
C LEU A 109 -15.79 -0.95 -10.46
N VAL A 110 -16.68 -1.81 -10.97
CA VAL A 110 -17.46 -1.56 -12.19
C VAL A 110 -18.43 -0.39 -12.01
N ALA A 111 -19.15 -0.33 -10.89
CA ALA A 111 -20.10 0.75 -10.60
C ALA A 111 -19.42 2.12 -10.49
N ASN A 112 -18.24 2.18 -9.87
CA ASN A 112 -17.45 3.39 -9.73
C ASN A 112 -16.88 3.84 -11.08
N PHE A 113 -16.37 2.90 -11.89
CA PHE A 113 -15.88 3.21 -13.23
C PHE A 113 -16.97 3.79 -14.15
N HIS A 114 -18.18 3.23 -14.14
CA HIS A 114 -19.30 3.76 -14.92
C HIS A 114 -19.72 5.17 -14.51
N ARG A 115 -19.59 5.51 -13.22
CA ARG A 115 -19.92 6.86 -12.71
C ARG A 115 -18.95 7.91 -13.24
N GLU A 116 -17.67 7.57 -13.38
CA GLU A 116 -16.65 8.49 -13.87
C GLU A 116 -16.70 8.72 -15.38
N ILE A 117 -17.00 7.69 -16.19
CA ILE A 117 -17.20 7.84 -17.65
C ILE A 117 -18.26 8.90 -17.96
N VAL A 118 -19.31 8.99 -17.15
CA VAL A 118 -20.38 9.98 -17.35
C VAL A 118 -19.93 11.41 -17.01
N SER A 119 -18.81 11.58 -16.30
CA SER A 119 -18.31 12.88 -15.82
C SER A 119 -17.11 13.45 -16.61
N THR A 120 -16.45 12.63 -17.45
CA THR A 120 -15.24 12.89 -18.28
C THR A 120 -14.29 14.04 -17.89
N HIS A 121 -13.10 13.69 -17.42
CA HIS A 121 -11.80 13.88 -18.10
C HIS A 121 -10.84 12.81 -17.56
N GLU A 122 -9.96 12.24 -18.41
CA GLU A 122 -8.89 11.30 -18.00
C GLU A 122 -8.03 11.95 -16.91
N LYS A 123 -8.26 11.58 -15.66
CA LYS A 123 -7.49 12.06 -14.51
C LYS A 123 -6.44 11.01 -14.19
N ARG A 124 -5.18 11.32 -14.48
CA ARG A 124 -4.09 10.63 -13.79
C ARG A 124 -4.25 10.90 -12.29
N TYR A 125 -4.08 9.88 -11.46
CA TYR A 125 -3.90 10.08 -10.03
C TYR A 125 -2.61 10.87 -9.80
N ILE A 126 -2.73 12.19 -9.65
CA ILE A 126 -1.62 13.09 -9.33
C ILE A 126 -1.88 13.57 -7.89
N PRO A 127 -1.22 12.98 -6.88
CA PRO A 127 -1.38 13.46 -5.52
C PRO A 127 -0.77 14.87 -5.40
N SER A 128 -1.61 15.87 -5.09
CA SER A 128 -1.14 17.22 -4.80
C SER A 128 -0.55 17.26 -3.37
N ASN A 129 0.53 18.02 -3.18
CA ASN A 129 1.27 18.06 -1.90
C ASN A 129 0.43 18.57 -0.71
N GLU A 130 -0.76 19.12 -0.93
CA GLU A 130 -1.60 19.76 0.09
C GLU A 130 -2.78 18.88 0.56
N GLU A 131 -3.07 17.75 -0.10
CA GLU A 131 -4.20 16.86 0.20
C GLU A 131 -3.82 15.61 1.04
N LEU A 132 -2.53 15.45 1.33
CA LEU A 132 -1.90 14.20 1.79
C LEU A 132 -2.27 13.68 3.20
N CYS A 133 -3.19 14.31 3.93
CA CYS A 133 -3.50 13.90 5.31
C CYS A 133 -4.99 13.82 5.67
N GLY A 134 -5.90 14.31 4.82
CA GLY A 134 -7.33 14.39 5.15
C GLY A 134 -8.25 13.92 4.02
N SER A 135 -8.20 14.55 2.84
CA SER A 135 -9.15 14.28 1.75
C SER A 135 -8.93 12.93 1.05
N LEU A 136 -7.69 12.40 1.06
CA LEU A 136 -7.42 11.06 0.56
C LEU A 136 -8.18 9.99 1.33
N TYR A 137 -8.46 10.19 2.62
CA TYR A 137 -9.24 9.21 3.38
C TYR A 137 -10.67 9.08 2.86
N ASP A 138 -11.32 10.19 2.54
CA ASP A 138 -12.70 10.19 2.05
C ASP A 138 -12.79 9.70 0.59
N GLU A 139 -11.83 10.08 -0.26
CA GLU A 139 -11.84 9.67 -1.68
C GLU A 139 -11.47 8.18 -1.85
N PHE A 140 -10.55 7.65 -1.04
CA PHE A 140 -10.22 6.21 -1.02
C PHE A 140 -11.33 5.36 -0.40
N ASP A 141 -12.04 5.82 0.64
CA ASP A 141 -13.23 5.12 1.13
C ASP A 141 -14.32 5.10 0.03
N THR A 142 -14.44 6.16 -0.77
CA THR A 142 -15.44 6.21 -1.86
C THR A 142 -15.11 5.29 -3.04
N LEU A 143 -13.83 5.07 -3.34
CA LEU A 143 -13.39 4.18 -4.43
C LEU A 143 -13.51 2.68 -4.10
N ILE A 144 -13.57 2.34 -2.81
CA ILE A 144 -13.37 0.97 -2.33
C ILE A 144 -14.53 0.44 -1.47
N LEU A 145 -15.39 1.31 -0.95
CA LEU A 145 -16.55 0.99 -0.12
C LEU A 145 -17.84 1.10 -0.93
#